data_AF-A0A813J603-F1
#
_entry.id   AF-A0A813J603-F1
#
_cell.length_a   1.000
_cell.length_b   1.000
_cell.length_c   1.000
_cell.angle_alpha   90.00
_cell.angle_beta   90.00
_cell.angle_gamma   90.00
#
_symmetry.space_group_name_H-M   'P 1'
#
loop_
_entity.id
_entity.type
_entity.pdbx_description
1 polymer ?
#
loop_
_entity_poly.entity_id
_entity_poly.type
_entity_poly.pdbx_seq_one_letter_code
_entity_poly.pdbx_strand_id
1 'polypeptide(L)'
;AGLGKLQQVLQHRCSAAIGAGTGPLLRQKLADLKERAATASGQLDDLKARACDQRQHAAGLALLQRAQADAKKAQAWLLRIKEVQAPFQAVEVLPETDADPALRAADEVAAAAEPQIRSLQALLQERLVQSRRLEGVLRTSTANEIKALQAQVDAVFLKVTELKVDTFARRTMRQMAEAVVAVQKAEAKVRRISEVSAPLSQDNLESSAAGSFREVTRQVQLIEEAGKAACQQAKDAIAKHKTDRKDQESPSFHNQLSKLGARLASAEAQLAGLGRAAREAEENRGRLQVRKGELAKLEEQVDELELLTLPLGDERPCDEAETSTFSKLWAVQQALQTWLADAEALQDNPHGALRLAMGRLLASGRLLRGRLEEVKATTGARRECALCR
;
A
#
# COMPACT_ATOMS: atom_id res chain seq x y z
N ALA A 1 19.91 67.39 3.67
CA ALA A 1 19.43 68.74 4.08
C ALA A 1 19.87 69.89 3.15
N GLY A 2 20.97 69.76 2.38
CA GLY A 2 21.49 70.88 1.57
C GLY A 2 20.72 71.24 0.29
N LEU A 3 20.23 70.24 -0.47
CA LEU A 3 19.60 70.47 -1.77
C LEU A 3 18.21 71.13 -1.70
N GLY A 4 17.35 70.68 -0.78
CA GLY A 4 16.04 71.32 -0.58
C GLY A 4 16.17 72.79 -0.14
N LYS A 5 17.19 73.11 0.65
CA LYS A 5 17.52 74.50 1.01
C LYS A 5 18.04 75.30 -0.18
N LEU A 6 18.89 74.71 -1.02
CA LEU A 6 19.36 75.33 -2.28
C LEU A 6 18.21 75.61 -3.26
N GLN A 7 17.26 74.67 -3.38
CA GLN A 7 16.09 74.80 -4.24
C GLN A 7 15.14 75.88 -3.72
N GLN A 8 14.90 75.93 -2.41
CA GLN A 8 14.14 77.02 -1.77
C GLN A 8 14.81 78.39 -1.98
N VAL A 9 16.13 78.49 -1.84
CA VAL A 9 16.88 79.73 -2.08
C VAL A 9 16.81 80.16 -3.54
N LEU A 10 16.95 79.24 -4.50
CA LEU A 10 16.79 79.51 -5.93
C LEU A 10 15.38 79.96 -6.26
N GLN A 11 14.36 79.33 -5.67
CA GLN A 11 12.96 79.67 -5.88
C GLN A 11 12.62 81.07 -5.34
N HIS A 12 13.19 81.43 -4.18
CA HIS A 12 13.08 82.76 -3.58
C HIS A 12 13.80 83.85 -4.39
N ARG A 13 14.96 83.53 -4.99
CA ARG A 13 15.72 84.48 -5.81
C ARG A 13 15.09 84.66 -7.21
N CYS A 14 14.55 83.60 -7.79
CA CYS A 14 13.84 83.68 -9.06
C CYS A 14 12.52 84.46 -8.93
N SER A 15 11.75 84.27 -7.84
CA SER A 15 10.52 85.05 -7.61
C SER A 15 10.81 86.53 -7.38
N ALA A 16 11.89 86.85 -6.64
CA ALA A 16 12.34 88.22 -6.43
C ALA A 16 12.79 88.91 -7.75
N ALA A 17 13.48 88.19 -8.64
CA ALA A 17 13.97 88.75 -9.91
C ALA A 17 12.84 89.05 -10.92
N ILE A 18 11.75 88.27 -10.91
CA ILE A 18 10.61 88.47 -11.84
C ILE A 18 9.87 89.78 -11.56
N GLY A 19 9.78 90.20 -10.30
CA GLY A 19 9.09 91.43 -9.86
C GLY A 19 9.83 92.73 -10.17
N ALA A 20 11.12 92.70 -10.51
CA ALA A 20 11.98 93.88 -10.61
C ALA A 20 12.21 94.43 -12.04
N GLY A 21 11.36 94.09 -13.03
CA GLY A 21 11.46 94.68 -14.38
C GLY A 21 12.61 94.17 -15.27
N THR A 22 13.17 92.99 -14.97
CA THR A 22 14.24 92.37 -15.77
C THR A 22 13.80 92.04 -17.21
N GLY A 23 14.63 92.37 -18.20
CA GLY A 23 14.38 92.11 -19.62
C GLY A 23 14.16 90.62 -19.98
N PRO A 24 13.47 90.33 -21.09
CA PRO A 24 12.94 89.00 -21.43
C PRO A 24 14.00 87.88 -21.49
N LEU A 25 15.23 88.18 -21.94
CA LEU A 25 16.34 87.22 -22.02
C LEU A 25 16.79 86.69 -20.64
N LEU A 26 16.75 87.53 -19.60
CA LEU A 26 17.21 87.17 -18.26
C LEU A 26 16.17 86.31 -17.53
N ARG A 27 14.88 86.59 -17.77
CA ARG A 27 13.76 85.75 -17.32
C ARG A 27 13.83 84.35 -17.93
N GLN A 28 14.14 84.26 -19.23
CA GLN A 28 14.31 82.98 -19.92
C GLN A 28 15.45 82.15 -19.32
N LYS A 29 16.65 82.73 -19.14
CA LYS A 29 17.79 82.02 -18.52
C LYS A 29 17.52 81.55 -17.09
N LEU A 30 16.77 82.33 -16.29
CA LEU A 30 16.36 81.93 -14.94
C LEU A 30 15.34 80.80 -14.95
N ALA A 31 14.40 80.81 -15.91
CA ALA A 31 13.48 79.69 -16.12
C ALA A 31 14.25 78.41 -16.51
N ASP A 32 15.19 78.49 -17.46
CA ASP A 32 16.03 77.37 -17.89
C ASP A 32 16.90 76.81 -16.75
N LEU A 33 17.41 77.67 -15.86
CA LEU A 33 18.17 77.24 -14.68
C LEU A 33 17.27 76.55 -13.66
N LYS A 34 16.05 77.04 -13.45
CA LYS A 34 15.07 76.43 -12.55
C LYS A 34 14.66 75.04 -13.06
N GLU A 35 14.41 74.91 -14.36
CA GLU A 35 14.10 73.64 -15.00
C GLU A 35 15.25 72.65 -14.86
N ARG A 36 16.48 73.05 -15.22
CA ARG A 36 17.68 72.19 -15.05
C ARG A 36 17.92 71.78 -13.60
N ALA A 37 17.72 72.68 -12.64
CA ALA A 37 17.85 72.36 -11.22
C ALA A 37 16.78 71.35 -10.76
N ALA A 38 15.54 71.47 -11.26
CA ALA A 38 14.48 70.50 -11.00
C ALA A 38 14.80 69.13 -11.62
N THR A 39 15.28 69.10 -12.86
CA THR A 39 15.72 67.86 -13.54
C THR A 39 16.87 67.20 -12.78
N ALA A 40 17.90 67.96 -12.38
CA ALA A 40 19.03 67.43 -11.63
C ALA A 40 18.62 66.92 -10.24
N SER A 41 17.69 67.60 -9.56
CA SER A 41 17.13 67.13 -8.29
C SER A 41 16.37 65.82 -8.48
N GLY A 42 15.53 65.72 -9.52
CA GLY A 42 14.81 64.50 -9.86
C GLY A 42 15.76 63.34 -10.15
N GLN A 43 16.76 63.55 -11.01
CA GLN A 43 17.79 62.54 -11.31
C GLN A 43 18.55 62.09 -10.06
N LEU A 44 18.85 63.00 -9.15
CA LEU A 44 19.57 62.67 -7.92
C LEU A 44 18.69 61.89 -6.94
N ASP A 45 17.41 62.22 -6.83
CA ASP A 45 16.46 61.45 -6.02
C ASP A 45 16.20 60.06 -6.63
N ASP A 46 16.12 59.96 -7.96
CA ASP A 46 16.09 58.68 -8.67
C ASP A 46 17.35 57.84 -8.41
N LEU A 47 18.55 58.45 -8.44
CA LEU A 47 19.80 57.76 -8.14
C LEU A 47 19.86 57.30 -6.68
N LYS A 48 19.38 58.10 -5.73
CA LYS A 48 19.27 57.67 -4.32
C LYS A 48 18.32 56.49 -4.16
N ALA A 49 17.16 56.55 -4.81
CA ALA A 49 16.19 55.46 -4.78
C ALA A 49 16.84 54.17 -5.33
N ARG A 50 17.46 54.25 -6.51
CA ARG A 50 18.21 53.13 -7.11
C ARG A 50 19.33 52.61 -6.22
N ALA A 51 20.11 53.48 -5.59
CA ALA A 51 21.19 53.06 -4.69
C ALA A 51 20.64 52.40 -3.41
N CYS A 52 19.51 52.86 -2.89
CA CYS A 52 18.80 52.23 -1.78
C CYS A 52 18.32 50.83 -2.18
N ASP A 53 17.65 50.71 -3.33
CA ASP A 53 17.14 49.44 -3.87
C ASP A 53 18.27 48.44 -4.11
N GLN A 54 19.37 48.87 -4.74
CA GLN A 54 20.55 48.04 -4.97
C GLN A 54 21.18 47.56 -3.66
N ARG A 55 21.26 48.43 -2.64
CA ARG A 55 21.77 48.07 -1.32
C ARG A 55 20.87 47.05 -0.63
N GLN A 56 19.55 47.26 -0.67
CA GLN A 56 18.58 46.31 -0.10
C GLN A 56 18.64 44.96 -0.83
N HIS A 57 18.74 44.97 -2.16
CA HIS A 57 18.88 43.77 -2.97
C HIS A 57 20.15 43.00 -2.64
N ALA A 58 21.30 43.68 -2.56
CA ALA A 58 22.57 43.06 -2.16
C ALA A 58 22.51 42.47 -0.75
N ALA A 59 21.86 43.16 0.19
CA ALA A 59 21.64 42.64 1.55
C ALA A 59 20.75 41.39 1.55
N GLY A 60 19.67 41.39 0.77
CA GLY A 60 18.78 40.22 0.59
C GLY A 60 19.53 39.01 0.02
N LEU A 61 20.30 39.19 -1.05
CA LEU A 61 21.12 38.14 -1.64
C LEU A 61 22.15 37.57 -0.65
N ALA A 62 22.83 38.43 0.11
CA ALA A 62 23.80 37.99 1.10
C ALA A 62 23.16 37.17 2.23
N LEU A 63 21.94 37.54 2.66
CA LEU A 63 21.16 36.76 3.63
C LEU A 63 20.80 35.37 3.08
N LEU A 64 20.33 35.31 1.83
CA LEU A 64 19.95 34.06 1.17
C LEU A 64 21.15 33.14 0.96
N GLN A 65 22.28 33.66 0.48
CA GLN A 65 23.50 32.86 0.30
C GLN A 65 23.97 32.23 1.62
N ARG A 66 23.93 32.98 2.72
CA ARG A 66 24.29 32.47 4.05
C ARG A 66 23.28 31.42 4.55
N ALA A 67 21.99 31.65 4.34
CA ALA A 67 20.94 30.69 4.68
C ALA A 67 21.09 29.38 3.87
N GLN A 68 21.38 29.48 2.58
CA GLN A 68 21.64 28.34 1.70
C GLN A 68 22.89 27.56 2.13
N ALA A 69 23.96 28.25 2.50
CA ALA A 69 25.18 27.60 3.00
C ALA A 69 24.91 26.79 4.27
N ASP A 70 24.09 27.31 5.18
CA ASP A 70 23.71 26.60 6.41
C ASP A 70 22.75 25.43 6.15
N ALA A 71 21.81 25.58 5.23
CA ALA A 71 20.97 24.46 4.78
C ALA A 71 21.80 23.33 4.14
N LYS A 72 22.84 23.67 3.34
CA LYS A 72 23.77 22.68 2.79
C LYS A 72 24.55 21.91 3.87
N LYS A 73 24.94 22.59 4.97
CA LYS A 73 25.55 21.90 6.11
C LYS A 73 24.60 20.90 6.76
N ALA A 74 23.31 21.23 6.89
CA ALA A 74 22.31 20.27 7.37
C ALA A 74 22.15 19.08 6.40
N GLN A 75 22.13 19.33 5.09
CA GLN A 75 22.05 18.24 4.09
C GLN A 75 23.25 17.30 4.12
N ALA A 76 24.45 17.78 4.47
CA ALA A 76 25.61 16.90 4.64
C ALA A 76 25.41 15.88 5.79
N TRP A 77 24.72 16.29 6.87
CA TRP A 77 24.34 15.35 7.95
C TRP A 77 23.34 14.31 7.47
N LEU A 78 22.41 14.66 6.59
CA LEU A 78 21.47 13.71 6.02
C LEU A 78 22.17 12.57 5.27
N LEU A 79 23.25 12.87 4.55
CA LEU A 79 24.05 11.84 3.86
C LEU A 79 24.71 10.89 4.87
N ARG A 80 25.32 11.42 5.92
CA ARG A 80 25.92 10.61 7.01
C ARG A 80 24.89 9.72 7.72
N ILE A 81 23.69 10.25 7.97
CA ILE A 81 22.58 9.46 8.54
C ILE A 81 22.23 8.29 7.62
N LYS A 82 22.15 8.53 6.30
CA LYS A 82 21.87 7.47 5.32
C LYS A 82 22.97 6.41 5.28
N GLU A 83 24.23 6.82 5.31
CA GLU A 83 25.38 5.91 5.32
C GLU A 83 25.34 4.96 6.53
N VAL A 84 25.07 5.49 7.73
CA VAL A 84 25.00 4.67 8.94
C VAL A 84 23.72 3.83 9.01
N GLN A 85 22.65 4.24 8.33
CA GLN A 85 21.43 3.43 8.21
C GLN A 85 21.53 2.31 7.17
N ALA A 86 22.45 2.38 6.21
CA ALA A 86 22.62 1.40 5.14
C ALA A 86 22.65 -0.08 5.60
N PRO A 87 23.41 -0.48 6.64
CA PRO A 87 23.46 -1.89 7.06
C PRO A 87 22.11 -2.42 7.54
N PHE A 88 21.22 -1.55 8.01
CA PHE A 88 19.91 -1.93 8.53
C PHE A 88 18.80 -2.00 7.47
N GLN A 89 19.09 -1.66 6.20
CA GLN A 89 18.09 -1.68 5.13
C GLN A 89 17.87 -3.07 4.54
N ALA A 90 18.88 -3.94 4.58
CA ALA A 90 18.82 -5.26 3.95
C ALA A 90 18.26 -6.35 4.87
N VAL A 91 18.46 -6.22 6.19
CA VAL A 91 18.12 -7.25 7.18
C VAL A 91 17.48 -6.59 8.40
N GLU A 92 16.40 -7.19 8.89
CA GLU A 92 15.66 -6.70 10.08
C GLU A 92 16.52 -6.81 11.36
N VAL A 93 17.33 -7.86 11.49
CA VAL A 93 18.25 -8.10 12.61
C VAL A 93 19.65 -8.39 12.06
N LEU A 94 20.58 -7.48 12.29
CA LEU A 94 21.99 -7.71 11.97
C LEU A 94 22.59 -8.79 12.89
N PRO A 95 23.57 -9.58 12.41
CA PRO A 95 24.39 -10.43 13.27
C PRO A 95 25.02 -9.62 14.40
N GLU A 96 25.21 -10.25 15.57
CA GLU A 96 25.71 -9.55 16.76
C GLU A 96 27.07 -8.88 16.54
N THR A 97 27.93 -9.47 15.71
CA THR A 97 29.25 -8.95 15.35
C THR A 97 29.17 -7.59 14.65
N ASP A 98 28.13 -7.39 13.84
CA ASP A 98 28.00 -6.22 12.96
C ASP A 98 27.00 -5.20 13.53
N ALA A 99 26.06 -5.66 14.35
CA ALA A 99 25.03 -4.84 14.97
C ALA A 99 25.63 -3.83 15.96
N ASP A 100 26.55 -4.26 16.83
CA ASP A 100 27.20 -3.41 17.83
C ASP A 100 27.93 -2.19 17.24
N PRO A 101 28.87 -2.36 16.29
CA PRO A 101 29.55 -1.22 15.69
C PRO A 101 28.60 -0.31 14.91
N ALA A 102 27.60 -0.87 14.21
CA ALA A 102 26.62 -0.09 13.47
C ALA A 102 25.72 0.75 14.39
N LEU A 103 25.26 0.19 15.52
CA LEU A 103 24.46 0.93 16.51
C LEU A 103 25.27 2.03 17.19
N ARG A 104 26.55 1.79 17.51
CA ARG A 104 27.44 2.81 18.08
C ARG A 104 27.68 3.96 17.10
N ALA A 105 27.98 3.64 15.83
CA ALA A 105 28.13 4.65 14.79
C ALA A 105 26.85 5.49 14.62
N ALA A 106 25.67 4.88 14.75
CA ALA A 106 24.38 5.58 14.65
C ALA A 106 24.19 6.57 15.80
N ASP A 107 24.49 6.13 17.03
CA ASP A 107 24.43 6.98 18.22
C ASP A 107 25.42 8.15 18.12
N GLU A 108 26.66 7.90 17.67
CA GLU A 108 27.69 8.93 17.50
C GLU A 108 27.27 9.99 16.47
N VAL A 109 26.75 9.56 15.30
CA VAL A 109 26.25 10.48 14.28
C VAL A 109 25.05 11.27 14.80
N ALA A 110 24.10 10.62 15.48
CA ALA A 110 22.94 11.31 16.04
C ALA A 110 23.33 12.34 17.11
N ALA A 111 24.24 11.97 18.03
CA ALA A 111 24.74 12.82 19.10
C ALA A 111 25.53 14.03 18.56
N ALA A 112 26.28 13.85 17.47
CA ALA A 112 27.00 14.94 16.81
C ALA A 112 26.08 15.85 15.97
N ALA A 113 25.10 15.27 15.27
CA ALA A 113 24.22 16.00 14.36
C ALA A 113 23.20 16.88 15.10
N GLU A 114 22.62 16.38 16.20
CA GLU A 114 21.56 17.07 16.94
C GLU A 114 21.90 18.51 17.38
N PRO A 115 23.01 18.77 18.12
CA PRO A 115 23.35 20.13 18.54
C PRO A 115 23.70 21.04 17.35
N GLN A 116 24.33 20.49 16.30
CA GLN A 116 24.68 21.24 15.10
C GLN A 116 23.45 21.69 14.32
N ILE A 117 22.47 20.79 14.12
CA ILE A 117 21.23 21.13 13.41
C ILE A 117 20.39 22.13 14.22
N ARG A 118 20.31 21.98 15.55
CA ARG A 118 19.65 22.98 16.41
C ARG A 118 20.30 24.36 16.31
N SER A 119 21.63 24.41 16.24
CA SER A 119 22.37 25.66 16.00
C SER A 119 22.01 26.26 14.64
N LEU A 120 21.95 25.46 13.58
CA LEU A 120 21.56 25.92 12.24
C LEU A 120 20.11 26.44 12.19
N GLN A 121 19.17 25.79 12.90
CA GLN A 121 17.80 26.28 13.06
C GLN A 121 17.76 27.67 13.71
N ALA A 122 18.54 27.87 14.79
CA ALA A 122 18.65 29.18 15.44
C ALA A 122 19.22 30.25 14.51
N LEU A 123 20.26 29.93 13.73
CA LEU A 123 20.85 30.85 12.74
C LEU A 123 19.88 31.21 11.62
N LEU A 124 19.09 30.25 11.11
CA LEU A 124 18.05 30.54 10.12
C LEU A 124 16.93 31.42 10.69
N GLN A 125 16.53 31.18 11.94
CA GLN A 125 15.56 32.01 12.64
C GLN A 125 16.08 33.45 12.82
N GLU A 126 17.35 33.63 13.17
CA GLU A 126 17.99 34.95 13.24
C GLU A 126 17.94 35.65 11.88
N ARG A 127 18.28 34.96 10.80
CA ARG A 127 18.23 35.52 9.43
C ARG A 127 16.80 35.87 9.00
N LEU A 128 15.81 35.09 9.42
CA LEU A 128 14.40 35.40 9.20
C LEU A 128 13.97 36.67 9.94
N VAL A 129 14.55 36.96 11.10
CA VAL A 129 14.37 38.25 11.79
C VAL A 129 15.09 39.38 11.04
N GLN A 130 16.31 39.14 10.56
CA GLN A 130 17.09 40.13 9.79
C GLN A 130 16.40 40.52 8.47
N SER A 131 15.73 39.59 7.79
CA SER A 131 15.00 39.88 6.54
C SER A 131 13.85 40.85 6.73
N ARG A 132 13.32 41.00 7.96
CA ARG A 132 12.29 42.01 8.29
C ARG A 132 12.78 43.45 8.13
N ARG A 133 14.10 43.68 8.07
CA ARG A 133 14.72 44.99 7.83
C ARG A 133 14.74 45.37 6.34
N LEU A 134 14.44 44.44 5.44
CA LEU A 134 14.25 44.73 4.02
C LEU A 134 12.85 45.35 3.79
N GLU A 135 12.65 45.99 2.65
CA GLU A 135 11.38 46.66 2.33
C GLU A 135 10.65 45.98 1.15
N GLY A 136 9.34 46.23 1.07
CA GLY A 136 8.49 45.83 -0.05
C GLY A 136 8.51 44.33 -0.40
N VAL A 137 8.56 44.06 -1.71
CA VAL A 137 8.53 42.72 -2.29
C VAL A 137 9.80 41.91 -1.98
N LEU A 138 10.95 42.57 -1.84
CA LEU A 138 12.21 41.90 -1.50
C LEU A 138 12.15 41.26 -0.11
N ARG A 139 11.53 41.93 0.86
CA ARG A 139 11.31 41.38 2.20
C ARG A 139 10.50 40.08 2.16
N THR A 140 9.38 40.08 1.45
CA THR A 140 8.48 38.91 1.41
C THR A 140 9.10 37.75 0.65
N SER A 141 9.72 38.00 -0.50
CA SER A 141 10.45 37.00 -1.27
C SER A 141 11.60 36.37 -0.45
N THR A 142 12.49 37.19 0.11
CA THR A 142 13.62 36.72 0.94
C THR A 142 13.14 35.92 2.15
N ALA A 143 12.10 36.39 2.85
CA ALA A 143 11.55 35.70 4.01
C ALA A 143 10.93 34.34 3.64
N ASN A 144 10.25 34.24 2.50
CA ASN A 144 9.65 32.99 2.03
C ASN A 144 10.72 31.96 1.67
N GLU A 145 11.81 32.37 1.01
CA GLU A 145 12.92 31.47 0.70
C GLU A 145 13.65 30.99 1.96
N ILE A 146 13.89 31.87 2.94
CA ILE A 146 14.49 31.47 4.23
C ILE A 146 13.58 30.47 4.96
N LYS A 147 12.26 30.67 4.95
CA LYS A 147 11.31 29.70 5.52
C LYS A 147 11.34 28.36 4.82
N ALA A 148 11.48 28.34 3.49
CA ALA A 148 11.61 27.08 2.74
C ALA A 148 12.89 26.34 3.14
N LEU A 149 14.01 27.04 3.32
CA LEU A 149 15.26 26.46 3.81
C LEU A 149 15.15 25.99 5.27
N GLN A 150 14.43 26.71 6.12
CA GLN A 150 14.13 26.30 7.50
C GLN A 150 13.36 24.98 7.53
N ALA A 151 12.32 24.83 6.71
CA ALA A 151 11.58 23.57 6.60
C ALA A 151 12.47 22.39 6.16
N GLN A 152 13.46 22.62 5.28
CA GLN A 152 14.43 21.60 4.91
C GLN A 152 15.33 21.19 6.10
N VAL A 153 15.82 22.16 6.88
CA VAL A 153 16.63 21.87 8.07
C VAL A 153 15.79 21.14 9.13
N ASP A 154 14.53 21.53 9.31
CA ASP A 154 13.59 20.84 10.22
C ASP A 154 13.34 19.39 9.77
N ALA A 155 13.23 19.13 8.48
CA ALA A 155 13.13 17.77 7.95
C ALA A 155 14.37 16.93 8.27
N VAL A 156 15.58 17.51 8.20
CA VAL A 156 16.82 16.82 8.62
C VAL A 156 16.82 16.58 10.13
N PHE A 157 16.36 17.54 10.93
CA PHE A 157 16.22 17.36 12.38
C PHE A 157 15.29 16.18 12.71
N LEU A 158 14.14 16.08 12.03
CA LEU A 158 13.23 14.94 12.17
C LEU A 158 13.96 13.63 11.84
N LYS A 159 14.78 13.58 10.78
CA LYS A 159 15.58 12.39 10.44
C LYS A 159 16.61 12.02 11.52
N VAL A 160 17.19 12.98 12.22
CA VAL A 160 18.05 12.70 13.39
C VAL A 160 17.22 12.10 14.53
N THR A 161 16.04 12.65 14.81
CA THR A 161 15.17 12.10 15.86
C THR A 161 14.68 10.68 15.53
N GLU A 162 14.31 10.43 14.26
CA GLU A 162 13.97 9.10 13.75
C GLU A 162 15.16 8.15 13.91
N LEU A 163 16.37 8.56 13.54
CA LEU A 163 17.57 7.74 13.72
C LEU A 163 17.75 7.32 15.20
N LYS A 164 17.56 8.23 16.16
CA LYS A 164 17.66 7.90 17.59
C LYS A 164 16.61 6.90 18.04
N VAL A 165 15.35 7.11 17.62
CA VAL A 165 14.24 6.20 17.93
C VAL A 165 14.49 4.83 17.32
N ASP A 166 14.90 4.77 16.06
CA ASP A 166 15.21 3.53 15.35
C ASP A 166 16.40 2.80 15.98
N THR A 167 17.47 3.53 16.33
CA THR A 167 18.66 2.94 16.97
C THR A 167 18.30 2.33 18.32
N PHE A 168 17.45 3.02 19.09
CA PHE A 168 16.92 2.48 20.34
C PHE A 168 16.03 1.25 20.12
N ALA A 169 15.12 1.31 19.14
CA ALA A 169 14.25 0.18 18.79
C ALA A 169 15.05 -1.04 18.28
N ARG A 170 16.12 -0.82 17.53
CA ARG A 170 17.03 -1.89 17.07
C ARG A 170 17.81 -2.49 18.21
N ARG A 171 18.23 -1.68 19.19
CA ARG A 171 18.87 -2.16 20.41
C ARG A 171 17.93 -3.06 21.21
N THR A 172 16.67 -2.67 21.37
CA THR A 172 15.67 -3.52 22.06
C THR A 172 15.35 -4.78 21.27
N MET A 173 15.20 -4.69 19.94
CA MET A 173 15.01 -5.88 19.08
C MET A 173 16.19 -6.85 19.17
N ARG A 174 17.43 -6.35 19.24
CA ARG A 174 18.61 -7.18 19.42
C ARG A 174 18.57 -7.94 20.75
N GLN A 175 18.14 -7.30 21.83
CA GLN A 175 17.96 -7.96 23.12
C GLN A 175 16.90 -9.08 23.06
N MET A 176 16.05 -9.07 22.02
CA MET A 176 15.02 -10.06 21.71
C MET A 176 15.32 -10.90 20.47
N ALA A 177 16.60 -11.02 20.07
CA ALA A 177 16.97 -11.67 18.82
C ALA A 177 16.44 -13.11 18.71
N GLU A 178 16.40 -13.87 19.82
CA GLU A 178 15.81 -15.22 19.85
C GLU A 178 14.33 -15.20 19.43
N ALA A 179 13.52 -14.30 20.01
CA ALA A 179 12.10 -14.19 19.69
C ALA A 179 11.87 -13.71 18.25
N VAL A 180 12.66 -12.75 17.76
CA VAL A 180 12.55 -12.28 16.37
C VAL A 180 12.85 -13.41 15.38
N VAL A 181 13.95 -14.14 15.59
CA VAL A 181 14.34 -15.27 14.73
C VAL A 181 13.29 -16.39 14.78
N ALA A 182 12.71 -16.67 15.96
CA ALA A 182 11.65 -17.68 16.09
C ALA A 182 10.39 -17.28 15.31
N VAL A 183 9.95 -16.01 15.40
CA VAL A 183 8.80 -15.50 14.63
C VAL A 183 9.09 -15.54 13.12
N GLN A 184 10.27 -15.12 12.67
CA GLN A 184 10.65 -15.19 11.25
C GLN A 184 10.68 -16.63 10.74
N LYS A 185 11.17 -17.59 11.54
CA LYS A 185 11.11 -19.02 11.18
C LYS A 185 9.67 -19.51 11.04
N ALA A 186 8.78 -19.12 11.96
CA ALA A 186 7.36 -19.46 11.87
C ALA A 186 6.72 -18.86 10.60
N GLU A 187 6.94 -17.57 10.34
CA GLU A 187 6.46 -16.89 9.12
C GLU A 187 6.98 -17.56 7.84
N ALA A 188 8.25 -17.92 7.78
CA ALA A 188 8.83 -18.60 6.63
C ALA A 188 8.20 -19.98 6.38
N LYS A 189 7.86 -20.73 7.44
CA LYS A 189 7.13 -22.00 7.31
C LYS A 189 5.70 -21.78 6.80
N VAL A 190 5.00 -20.76 7.31
CA VAL A 190 3.64 -20.41 6.83
C VAL A 190 3.67 -19.99 5.36
N ARG A 191 4.65 -19.19 4.94
CA ARG A 191 4.85 -18.83 3.52
C ARG A 191 5.07 -20.06 2.65
N ARG A 192 5.91 -21.00 3.08
CA ARG A 192 6.09 -22.26 2.34
C ARG A 192 4.79 -23.07 2.22
N ILE A 193 3.95 -23.10 3.26
CA ILE A 193 2.64 -23.77 3.19
C ILE A 193 1.72 -23.04 2.21
N SER A 194 1.78 -21.71 2.15
CA SER A 194 0.99 -20.94 1.18
C SER A 194 1.40 -21.24 -0.27
N GLU A 195 2.70 -21.42 -0.53
CA GLU A 195 3.21 -21.81 -1.85
C GLU A 195 2.77 -23.23 -2.23
N VAL A 196 2.90 -24.19 -1.31
CA VAL A 196 2.50 -25.59 -1.54
C VAL A 196 0.99 -25.74 -1.68
N SER A 197 0.20 -24.92 -0.97
CA SER A 197 -1.27 -24.97 -1.04
C SER A 197 -1.86 -24.16 -2.21
N ALA A 198 -1.06 -23.33 -2.89
CA ALA A 198 -1.53 -22.51 -4.03
C ALA A 198 -2.30 -23.30 -5.12
N PRO A 199 -1.90 -24.54 -5.50
CA PRO A 199 -2.66 -25.35 -6.46
C PRO A 199 -4.07 -25.75 -5.97
N LEU A 200 -4.30 -25.84 -4.66
CA LEU A 200 -5.59 -26.20 -4.08
C LEU A 200 -6.63 -25.06 -4.22
N SER A 201 -6.15 -23.82 -4.34
CA SER A 201 -7.01 -22.65 -4.54
C SER A 201 -7.38 -22.39 -6.01
N GLN A 202 -6.77 -23.10 -6.95
CA GLN A 202 -7.06 -22.96 -8.37
C GLN A 202 -8.33 -23.74 -8.75
N ASP A 203 -9.03 -23.32 -9.81
CA ASP A 203 -10.21 -23.99 -10.38
C ASP A 203 -9.86 -25.29 -11.12
N ASN A 204 -9.15 -26.19 -10.44
CA ASN A 204 -8.55 -27.40 -10.99
C ASN A 204 -9.10 -28.67 -10.33
N LEU A 205 -10.24 -28.60 -9.64
CA LEU A 205 -10.83 -29.77 -8.98
C LEU A 205 -11.18 -30.89 -9.97
N GLU A 206 -11.53 -30.54 -11.21
CA GLU A 206 -11.92 -31.48 -12.27
C GLU A 206 -10.75 -31.98 -13.12
N SER A 207 -9.79 -31.11 -13.42
CA SER A 207 -8.71 -31.35 -14.40
C SER A 207 -7.49 -32.05 -13.80
N SER A 208 -7.31 -31.95 -12.48
CA SER A 208 -6.17 -32.54 -11.80
C SER A 208 -6.33 -34.05 -11.58
N ALA A 209 -5.25 -34.81 -11.77
CA ALA A 209 -5.22 -36.23 -11.45
C ALA A 209 -5.52 -36.46 -9.95
N ALA A 210 -6.26 -37.51 -9.62
CA ALA A 210 -6.65 -37.81 -8.24
C ALA A 210 -5.46 -37.98 -7.28
N GLY A 211 -4.32 -38.46 -7.79
CA GLY A 211 -3.09 -38.57 -7.02
C GLY A 211 -2.48 -37.23 -6.61
N SER A 212 -2.54 -36.21 -7.47
CA SER A 212 -1.84 -34.95 -7.23
C SER A 212 -2.49 -34.10 -6.14
N PHE A 213 -3.83 -34.09 -6.04
CA PHE A 213 -4.53 -33.35 -4.99
C PHE A 213 -4.29 -33.94 -3.60
N ARG A 214 -4.42 -35.27 -3.48
CA ARG A 214 -4.21 -35.96 -2.21
C ARG A 214 -2.77 -35.84 -1.74
N GLU A 215 -1.82 -35.88 -2.67
CA GLU A 215 -0.40 -35.65 -2.37
C GLU A 215 -0.16 -34.22 -1.88
N VAL A 216 -0.71 -33.20 -2.56
CA VAL A 216 -0.58 -31.80 -2.12
C VAL A 216 -1.24 -31.59 -0.75
N THR A 217 -2.45 -32.10 -0.52
CA THR A 217 -3.11 -32.01 0.81
C THR A 217 -2.28 -32.69 1.90
N ARG A 218 -1.71 -33.88 1.63
CA ARG A 218 -0.83 -34.57 2.58
C ARG A 218 0.45 -33.78 2.85
N GLN A 219 1.05 -33.17 1.81
CA GLN A 219 2.22 -32.31 1.98
C GLN A 219 1.88 -31.07 2.82
N VAL A 220 0.74 -30.43 2.57
CA VAL A 220 0.25 -29.30 3.38
C VAL A 220 0.11 -29.72 4.84
N GLN A 221 -0.54 -30.85 5.14
CA GLN A 221 -0.71 -31.35 6.51
C GLN A 221 0.63 -31.64 7.21
N LEU A 222 1.59 -32.25 6.50
CA LEU A 222 2.92 -32.52 7.06
C LEU A 222 3.68 -31.23 7.39
N ILE A 223 3.62 -30.23 6.52
CA ILE A 223 4.28 -28.94 6.75
C ILE A 223 3.50 -28.12 7.80
N GLU A 224 2.17 -28.28 7.88
CA GLU A 224 1.30 -27.63 8.88
C GLU A 224 1.75 -27.95 10.31
N GLU A 225 2.02 -29.22 10.62
CA GLU A 225 2.51 -29.63 11.94
C GLU A 225 3.88 -29.02 12.26
N ALA A 226 4.79 -28.95 11.28
CA ALA A 226 6.06 -28.25 11.44
C ALA A 226 5.87 -26.73 11.62
N GLY A 227 4.86 -26.15 10.96
CA GLY A 227 4.46 -24.75 11.13
C GLY A 227 3.92 -24.47 12.53
N LYS A 228 3.02 -25.32 13.05
CA LYS A 228 2.48 -25.22 14.41
C LYS A 228 3.58 -25.30 15.45
N ALA A 229 4.50 -26.25 15.31
CA ALA A 229 5.66 -26.38 16.20
C ALA A 229 6.53 -25.11 16.17
N ALA A 230 6.79 -24.53 15.00
CA ALA A 230 7.54 -23.28 14.89
C ALA A 230 6.78 -22.09 15.52
N CYS A 231 5.47 -21.99 15.34
CA CYS A 231 4.65 -20.96 15.99
C CYS A 231 4.68 -21.10 17.52
N GLN A 232 4.62 -22.33 18.04
CA GLN A 232 4.71 -22.58 19.48
C GLN A 232 6.09 -22.17 20.03
N GLN A 233 7.18 -22.53 19.34
CA GLN A 233 8.53 -22.06 19.72
C GLN A 233 8.62 -20.53 19.75
N ALA A 234 8.00 -19.84 18.78
CA ALA A 234 7.94 -18.39 18.77
C ALA A 234 7.11 -17.82 19.93
N LYS A 235 5.99 -18.46 20.30
CA LYS A 235 5.20 -18.10 21.49
C LYS A 235 6.03 -18.23 22.77
N ASP A 236 6.73 -19.34 22.92
CA ASP A 236 7.56 -19.61 24.10
C ASP A 236 8.69 -18.58 24.20
N ALA A 237 9.35 -18.25 23.09
CA ALA A 237 10.39 -17.21 23.04
C ALA A 237 9.83 -15.82 23.42
N ILE A 238 8.65 -15.44 22.92
CA ILE A 238 7.98 -14.19 23.32
C ILE A 238 7.59 -14.22 24.80
N ALA A 239 7.14 -15.37 25.32
CA ALA A 239 6.71 -15.53 26.70
C ALA A 239 7.88 -15.37 27.69
N LYS A 240 9.07 -15.90 27.36
CA LYS A 240 10.29 -15.71 28.17
C LYS A 240 10.56 -14.22 28.43
N HIS A 241 10.59 -13.40 27.38
CA HIS A 241 10.78 -11.96 27.50
C HIS A 241 9.64 -11.22 28.21
N LYS A 242 8.41 -11.74 28.16
CA LYS A 242 7.29 -11.17 28.93
C LYS A 242 7.43 -11.42 30.43
N THR A 243 8.08 -12.51 30.83
CA THR A 243 8.30 -12.85 32.25
C THR A 243 9.55 -12.20 32.84
N ASP A 244 10.50 -11.77 32.00
CA ASP A 244 11.73 -11.15 32.45
C ASP A 244 11.49 -9.74 33.03
N ARG A 245 11.80 -9.57 34.31
CA ARG A 245 11.58 -8.30 35.04
C ARG A 245 12.30 -7.11 34.39
N LYS A 246 13.50 -7.33 33.85
CA LYS A 246 14.29 -6.28 33.16
C LYS A 246 13.59 -5.75 31.91
N ASP A 247 12.86 -6.62 31.22
CA ASP A 247 12.17 -6.31 29.97
C ASP A 247 10.82 -5.65 30.24
N GLN A 248 10.17 -5.99 31.36
CA GLN A 248 8.90 -5.38 31.79
C GLN A 248 9.00 -3.90 32.14
N GLU A 249 10.14 -3.46 32.67
CA GLU A 249 10.34 -2.07 33.10
C GLU A 249 10.41 -1.07 31.92
N SER A 250 10.66 -1.55 30.70
CA SER A 250 10.86 -0.71 29.52
C SER A 250 9.61 -0.68 28.61
N PRO A 251 8.91 0.46 28.43
CA PRO A 251 7.75 0.55 27.55
C PRO A 251 8.03 0.16 26.08
N SER A 252 9.25 0.38 25.61
CA SER A 252 9.69 0.00 24.26
C SER A 252 9.72 -1.52 24.05
N PHE A 253 10.14 -2.28 25.06
CA PHE A 253 10.13 -3.74 25.02
C PHE A 253 8.71 -4.28 24.90
N HIS A 254 7.77 -3.73 25.68
CA HIS A 254 6.36 -4.08 25.59
C HIS A 254 5.79 -3.84 24.18
N ASN A 255 6.09 -2.68 23.59
CA ASN A 255 5.65 -2.35 22.25
C ASN A 255 6.21 -3.32 21.19
N GLN A 256 7.49 -3.70 21.28
CA GLN A 256 8.09 -4.65 20.34
C GLN A 256 7.54 -6.07 20.52
N LEU A 257 7.35 -6.54 21.76
CA LEU A 257 6.72 -7.83 22.03
C LEU A 257 5.28 -7.90 21.54
N SER A 258 4.53 -6.81 21.67
CA SER A 258 3.17 -6.70 21.13
C SER A 258 3.17 -6.82 19.60
N LYS A 259 4.10 -6.15 18.90
CA LYS A 259 4.27 -6.27 17.45
C LYS A 259 4.63 -7.69 17.01
N LEU A 260 5.58 -8.33 17.70
CA LEU A 260 5.95 -9.73 17.42
C LEU A 260 4.78 -10.69 17.68
N GLY A 261 4.01 -10.45 18.75
CA GLY A 261 2.80 -11.21 19.05
C GLY A 261 1.72 -11.06 17.97
N ALA A 262 1.51 -9.85 17.46
CA ALA A 262 0.55 -9.59 16.38
C ALA A 262 0.95 -10.27 15.06
N ARG A 263 2.25 -10.22 14.70
CA ARG A 263 2.80 -10.93 13.54
C ARG A 263 2.59 -12.44 13.66
N LEU A 264 2.92 -13.00 14.81
CA LEU A 264 2.74 -14.43 15.09
C LEU A 264 1.26 -14.84 15.03
N ALA A 265 0.36 -14.06 15.64
CA ALA A 265 -1.07 -14.33 15.57
C ALA A 265 -1.61 -14.30 14.14
N SER A 266 -1.12 -13.38 13.30
CA SER A 266 -1.44 -13.34 11.86
C SER A 266 -0.95 -14.60 11.14
N ALA A 267 0.29 -15.02 11.41
CA ALA A 267 0.86 -16.25 10.83
C ALA A 267 0.07 -17.51 11.27
N GLU A 268 -0.36 -17.59 12.52
CA GLU A 268 -1.19 -18.69 13.03
C GLU A 268 -2.59 -18.72 12.39
N ALA A 269 -3.22 -17.56 12.23
CA ALA A 269 -4.51 -17.46 11.55
C ALA A 269 -4.40 -17.90 10.08
N GLN A 270 -3.32 -17.50 9.38
CA GLN A 270 -3.04 -17.96 8.02
C GLN A 270 -2.80 -19.46 7.97
N LEU A 271 -1.96 -20.01 8.86
CA LEU A 271 -1.69 -21.44 8.97
C LEU A 271 -2.99 -22.25 9.15
N ALA A 272 -3.84 -21.83 10.10
CA ALA A 272 -5.11 -22.48 10.37
C ALA A 272 -6.08 -22.39 9.18
N GLY A 273 -6.10 -21.25 8.49
CA GLY A 273 -6.89 -21.06 7.27
C GLY A 273 -6.44 -21.98 6.13
N LEU A 274 -5.13 -22.07 5.88
CA LEU A 274 -4.56 -22.95 4.85
C LEU A 274 -4.79 -24.44 5.16
N GLY A 275 -4.61 -24.84 6.42
CA GLY A 275 -4.89 -26.21 6.85
C GLY A 275 -6.37 -26.58 6.70
N ARG A 276 -7.28 -25.67 7.04
CA ARG A 276 -8.73 -25.84 6.82
C ARG A 276 -9.06 -25.96 5.34
N ALA A 277 -8.57 -25.03 4.52
CA ALA A 277 -8.80 -25.03 3.08
C ALA A 277 -8.31 -26.34 2.42
N ALA A 278 -7.18 -26.89 2.88
CA ALA A 278 -6.67 -28.15 2.34
C ALA A 278 -7.56 -29.35 2.66
N ARG A 279 -8.13 -29.42 3.87
CA ARG A 279 -9.10 -30.47 4.26
C ARG A 279 -10.41 -30.32 3.52
N GLU A 280 -10.94 -29.10 3.45
CA GLU A 280 -12.16 -28.79 2.70
C GLU A 280 -12.01 -29.12 1.22
N ALA A 281 -10.84 -28.83 0.61
CA ALA A 281 -10.57 -29.18 -0.78
C ALA A 281 -10.60 -30.69 -1.03
N GLU A 282 -10.07 -31.51 -0.12
CA GLU A 282 -10.10 -32.98 -0.22
C GLU A 282 -11.55 -33.51 -0.08
N GLU A 283 -12.29 -33.03 0.90
CA GLU A 283 -13.70 -33.39 1.10
C GLU A 283 -14.58 -32.98 -0.09
N ASN A 284 -14.41 -31.76 -0.59
CA ASN A 284 -15.14 -31.21 -1.72
C ASN A 284 -14.84 -31.99 -3.01
N ARG A 285 -13.59 -32.41 -3.22
CA ARG A 285 -13.24 -33.29 -4.33
C ARG A 285 -13.97 -34.63 -4.22
N GLY A 286 -14.02 -35.23 -3.03
CA GLY A 286 -14.76 -36.46 -2.79
C GLY A 286 -16.25 -36.32 -3.14
N ARG A 287 -16.89 -35.25 -2.67
CA ARG A 287 -18.29 -34.92 -2.99
C ARG A 287 -18.51 -34.75 -4.50
N LEU A 288 -17.61 -34.02 -5.18
CA LEU A 288 -17.68 -33.82 -6.62
C LEU A 288 -17.60 -35.14 -7.40
N GLN A 289 -16.73 -36.07 -7.00
CA GLN A 289 -16.60 -37.38 -7.66
C GLN A 289 -17.86 -38.23 -7.48
N VAL A 290 -18.47 -38.22 -6.28
CA VAL A 290 -19.74 -38.91 -6.03
C VAL A 290 -20.83 -38.36 -6.96
N ARG A 291 -21.00 -37.03 -7.02
CA ARG A 291 -22.02 -36.40 -7.87
C ARG A 291 -21.79 -36.66 -9.36
N LYS A 292 -20.53 -36.65 -9.81
CA LYS A 292 -20.17 -37.00 -11.19
C LYS A 292 -20.53 -38.46 -11.52
N GLY A 293 -20.27 -39.39 -10.60
CA GLY A 293 -20.62 -40.79 -10.77
C GLY A 293 -22.14 -41.04 -10.77
N GLU A 294 -22.90 -40.31 -9.96
CA GLU A 294 -24.37 -40.33 -9.99
C GLU A 294 -24.92 -39.83 -11.32
N LEU A 295 -24.38 -38.71 -11.84
CA LEU A 295 -24.79 -38.17 -13.13
C LEU A 295 -24.48 -39.15 -14.27
N ALA A 296 -23.29 -39.75 -14.29
CA ALA A 296 -22.92 -40.73 -15.32
C ALA A 296 -23.88 -41.94 -15.35
N LYS A 297 -24.31 -42.44 -14.18
CA LYS A 297 -25.33 -43.50 -14.11
C LYS A 297 -26.68 -43.06 -14.65
N LEU A 298 -27.08 -41.80 -14.40
CA LEU A 298 -28.30 -41.24 -14.97
C LEU A 298 -28.16 -41.07 -16.49
N GLU A 299 -26.99 -40.68 -16.99
CA GLU A 299 -26.69 -40.61 -18.42
C GLU A 299 -26.86 -41.99 -19.08
N GLU A 300 -26.26 -43.05 -18.51
CA GLU A 300 -26.43 -44.43 -18.99
C GLU A 300 -27.91 -44.86 -19.00
N GLN A 301 -28.67 -44.53 -17.96
CA GLN A 301 -30.11 -44.86 -17.89
C GLN A 301 -30.94 -44.10 -18.94
N VAL A 302 -30.58 -42.86 -19.25
CA VAL A 302 -31.23 -42.09 -20.32
C VAL A 302 -30.84 -42.66 -21.69
N ASP A 303 -29.58 -43.04 -21.90
CA ASP A 303 -29.13 -43.69 -23.14
C ASP A 303 -29.87 -45.03 -23.38
N GLU A 304 -30.06 -45.83 -22.32
CA GLU A 304 -30.87 -47.05 -22.37
C GLU A 304 -32.35 -46.75 -22.71
N LEU A 305 -32.92 -45.71 -22.13
CA LEU A 305 -34.30 -45.28 -22.43
C LEU A 305 -34.44 -44.77 -23.86
N GLU A 306 -33.49 -43.99 -24.35
CA GLU A 306 -33.44 -43.55 -25.75
C GLU A 306 -33.44 -44.77 -26.67
N LEU A 307 -32.59 -45.76 -26.41
CA LEU A 307 -32.53 -47.00 -27.20
C LEU A 307 -33.86 -47.77 -27.18
N LEU A 308 -34.48 -47.94 -26.00
CA LEU A 308 -35.75 -48.65 -25.84
C LEU A 308 -36.93 -47.93 -26.51
N THR A 309 -36.81 -46.61 -26.73
CA THR A 309 -37.89 -45.77 -27.28
C THR A 309 -37.73 -45.48 -28.76
N LEU A 310 -36.62 -45.90 -29.38
CA LEU A 310 -36.45 -45.86 -30.83
C LEU A 310 -37.62 -46.54 -31.55
N PRO A 311 -38.12 -45.97 -32.66
CA PRO A 311 -39.22 -46.56 -33.42
C PRO A 311 -38.77 -47.88 -34.07
N LEU A 312 -39.23 -49.01 -33.52
CA LEU A 312 -39.02 -50.36 -34.05
C LEU A 312 -39.94 -50.63 -35.27
N GLY A 313 -39.85 -49.81 -36.32
CA GLY A 313 -40.63 -50.01 -37.55
C GLY A 313 -42.13 -50.23 -37.32
N ASP A 314 -42.71 -51.24 -37.99
CA ASP A 314 -44.13 -51.61 -37.88
C ASP A 314 -44.45 -52.48 -36.65
N GLU A 315 -43.42 -52.89 -35.89
CA GLU A 315 -43.60 -53.73 -34.70
C GLU A 315 -44.05 -52.86 -33.52
N ARG A 316 -45.33 -53.00 -33.15
CA ARG A 316 -45.85 -52.38 -31.92
C ARG A 316 -45.29 -53.14 -30.72
N PRO A 317 -44.66 -52.47 -29.75
CA PRO A 317 -44.30 -53.09 -28.48
C PRO A 317 -45.54 -53.67 -27.79
N CYS A 318 -45.35 -54.73 -26.99
CA CYS A 318 -46.43 -55.21 -26.14
C CYS A 318 -46.73 -54.19 -25.02
N ASP A 319 -47.98 -54.20 -24.52
CA ASP A 319 -48.42 -53.27 -23.48
C ASP A 319 -47.58 -53.37 -22.19
N GLU A 320 -47.08 -54.58 -21.86
CA GLU A 320 -46.17 -54.81 -20.73
C GLU A 320 -44.81 -54.11 -20.91
N ALA A 321 -44.29 -54.06 -22.13
CA ALA A 321 -43.04 -53.35 -22.43
C ALA A 321 -43.24 -51.82 -22.36
N GLU A 322 -44.39 -51.30 -22.80
CA GLU A 322 -44.72 -49.87 -22.71
C GLU A 322 -44.86 -49.40 -21.25
N THR A 323 -45.56 -50.17 -20.42
CA THR A 323 -45.69 -49.89 -18.98
C THR A 323 -44.34 -49.96 -18.25
N SER A 324 -43.50 -50.95 -18.58
CA SER A 324 -42.13 -51.06 -18.03
C SER A 324 -41.27 -49.85 -18.42
N THR A 325 -41.30 -49.44 -19.69
CA THR A 325 -40.55 -48.29 -20.21
C THR A 325 -41.03 -47.00 -19.55
N PHE A 326 -42.35 -46.84 -19.37
CA PHE A 326 -42.92 -45.69 -18.68
C PHE A 326 -42.48 -45.61 -17.20
N SER A 327 -42.51 -46.73 -16.48
CA SER A 327 -42.06 -46.81 -15.09
C SER A 327 -40.58 -46.41 -14.95
N LYS A 328 -39.72 -46.92 -15.84
CA LYS A 328 -38.30 -46.54 -15.89
C LYS A 328 -38.12 -45.05 -16.19
N LEU A 329 -38.81 -44.52 -17.19
CA LEU A 329 -38.76 -43.10 -17.54
C LEU A 329 -39.13 -42.21 -16.35
N TRP A 330 -40.21 -42.54 -15.65
CA TRP A 330 -40.62 -41.80 -14.45
C TRP A 330 -39.58 -41.88 -13.33
N ALA A 331 -39.00 -43.06 -13.08
CA ALA A 331 -37.98 -43.24 -12.07
C ALA A 331 -36.71 -42.42 -12.38
N VAL A 332 -36.24 -42.44 -13.62
CA VAL A 332 -35.09 -41.64 -14.08
C VAL A 332 -35.38 -40.15 -13.97
N GLN A 333 -36.59 -39.71 -14.34
CA GLN A 333 -37.01 -38.31 -14.21
C GLN A 333 -36.96 -37.83 -12.76
N GLN A 334 -37.50 -38.62 -11.83
CA GLN A 334 -37.46 -38.30 -10.40
C GLN A 334 -36.02 -38.28 -9.86
N ALA A 335 -35.22 -39.28 -10.21
CA ALA A 335 -33.82 -39.35 -9.78
C ALA A 335 -33.00 -38.16 -10.30
N LEU A 336 -33.17 -37.78 -11.56
CA LEU A 336 -32.51 -36.60 -12.14
C LEU A 336 -32.98 -35.30 -11.49
N GLN A 337 -34.27 -35.17 -11.18
CA GLN A 337 -34.79 -34.00 -10.48
C GLN A 337 -34.22 -33.88 -9.06
N THR A 338 -34.16 -34.97 -8.31
CA THR A 338 -33.51 -35.01 -6.99
C THR A 338 -32.03 -34.67 -7.10
N TRP A 339 -31.32 -35.25 -8.07
CA TRP A 339 -29.90 -34.96 -8.30
C TRP A 339 -29.65 -33.48 -8.64
N LEU A 340 -30.50 -32.86 -9.46
CA LEU A 340 -30.39 -31.44 -9.80
C LEU A 340 -30.59 -30.56 -8.56
N ALA A 341 -31.61 -30.83 -7.74
CA ALA A 341 -31.85 -30.06 -6.52
C ALA A 341 -30.68 -30.17 -5.53
N ASP A 342 -30.15 -31.39 -5.35
CA ASP A 342 -28.97 -31.66 -4.54
C ASP A 342 -27.71 -30.95 -5.05
N ALA A 343 -27.50 -30.95 -6.37
CA ALA A 343 -26.36 -30.32 -7.01
C ALA A 343 -26.46 -28.78 -6.95
N GLU A 344 -27.66 -28.21 -7.05
CA GLU A 344 -27.92 -26.78 -6.86
C GLU A 344 -27.60 -26.34 -5.44
N ALA A 345 -27.97 -27.12 -4.42
CA ALA A 345 -27.60 -26.85 -3.03
C ALA A 345 -26.07 -26.83 -2.81
N LEU A 346 -25.31 -27.60 -3.59
CA LEU A 346 -23.84 -27.63 -3.54
C LEU A 346 -23.18 -26.52 -4.38
N GLN A 347 -23.92 -25.86 -5.27
CA GLN A 347 -23.41 -24.74 -6.06
C GLN A 347 -23.14 -23.52 -5.17
N ASP A 348 -23.91 -23.33 -4.09
CA ASP A 348 -23.73 -22.21 -3.14
C ASP A 348 -22.62 -22.46 -2.09
N ASN A 349 -21.75 -23.45 -2.33
CA ASN A 349 -20.65 -23.75 -1.42
C ASN A 349 -19.65 -22.58 -1.32
N PRO A 350 -19.14 -22.24 -0.12
CA PRO A 350 -18.14 -21.18 0.06
C PRO A 350 -16.83 -21.43 -0.70
N HIS A 351 -16.51 -22.69 -1.03
CA HIS A 351 -15.32 -23.03 -1.78
C HIS A 351 -15.50 -22.75 -3.28
N GLY A 352 -14.84 -21.70 -3.77
CA GLY A 352 -15.00 -21.21 -5.15
C GLY A 352 -14.81 -22.27 -6.24
N ALA A 353 -13.81 -23.16 -6.10
CA ALA A 353 -13.57 -24.21 -7.10
C ALA A 353 -14.68 -25.27 -7.13
N LEU A 354 -15.30 -25.60 -5.98
CA LEU A 354 -16.39 -26.59 -5.97
C LEU A 354 -17.62 -25.99 -6.64
N ARG A 355 -17.93 -24.73 -6.32
CA ARG A 355 -19.03 -23.99 -6.97
C ARG A 355 -18.90 -23.97 -8.50
N LEU A 356 -17.69 -23.71 -9.01
CA LEU A 356 -17.43 -23.69 -10.45
C LEU A 356 -17.61 -25.08 -11.09
N ALA A 357 -17.04 -26.11 -10.47
CA ALA A 357 -17.19 -27.50 -10.93
C ALA A 357 -18.66 -27.98 -10.89
N MET A 358 -19.37 -27.70 -9.79
CA MET A 358 -20.80 -28.01 -9.68
C MET A 358 -21.64 -27.24 -10.71
N GLY A 359 -21.28 -25.99 -11.01
CA GLY A 359 -21.92 -25.22 -12.09
C GLY A 359 -21.81 -25.89 -13.47
N ARG A 360 -20.65 -26.49 -13.77
CA ARG A 360 -20.45 -27.28 -15.01
C ARG A 360 -21.28 -28.57 -15.00
N LEU A 361 -21.25 -29.32 -13.89
CA LEU A 361 -22.06 -30.54 -13.74
C LEU A 361 -23.57 -30.25 -13.86
N LEU A 362 -24.04 -29.15 -13.28
CA LEU A 362 -25.44 -28.72 -13.40
C LEU A 362 -25.82 -28.39 -14.84
N ALA A 363 -24.92 -27.78 -15.61
CA ALA A 363 -25.16 -27.55 -17.04
C ALA A 363 -25.32 -28.89 -17.79
N SER A 364 -24.46 -29.88 -17.52
CA SER A 364 -24.60 -31.24 -18.08
C SER A 364 -25.91 -31.91 -17.66
N GLY A 365 -26.28 -31.85 -16.38
CA GLY A 365 -27.54 -32.42 -15.90
C GLY A 365 -28.78 -31.76 -16.50
N ARG A 366 -28.73 -30.45 -16.80
CA ARG A 366 -29.81 -29.73 -17.51
C ARG A 366 -29.92 -30.16 -18.98
N LEU A 367 -28.79 -30.43 -19.65
CA LEU A 367 -28.78 -31.01 -20.99
C LEU A 367 -29.40 -32.42 -20.98
N LEU A 368 -29.02 -33.25 -20.00
CA LEU A 368 -29.58 -34.58 -19.81
C LEU A 368 -31.10 -34.54 -19.57
N ARG A 369 -31.56 -33.56 -18.79
CA ARG A 369 -33.00 -33.32 -18.59
C ARG A 369 -33.71 -32.96 -19.89
N GLY A 370 -33.07 -32.16 -20.75
CA GLY A 370 -33.58 -31.85 -22.09
C GLY A 370 -33.79 -33.10 -22.93
N ARG A 371 -32.77 -33.96 -23.01
CA ARG A 371 -32.83 -35.26 -23.71
C ARG A 371 -33.96 -36.14 -23.18
N LEU A 372 -34.12 -36.24 -21.86
CA LEU A 372 -35.18 -37.03 -21.24
C LEU A 372 -36.59 -36.49 -21.58
N GLU A 373 -36.77 -35.17 -21.67
CA GLU A 373 -38.05 -34.59 -22.11
C GLU A 373 -38.32 -34.85 -23.60
N GLU A 374 -37.29 -34.92 -24.46
CA GLU A 374 -37.44 -35.35 -25.86
C GLU A 374 -37.88 -36.81 -25.97
N VAL A 375 -37.30 -37.72 -25.17
CA VAL A 375 -37.75 -39.12 -25.05
C VAL A 375 -39.20 -39.20 -24.58
N LYS A 376 -39.59 -38.36 -23.62
CA LYS A 376 -40.97 -38.29 -23.13
C LYS A 376 -41.94 -37.74 -24.18
N ALA A 377 -41.51 -36.78 -25.00
CA ALA A 377 -42.32 -36.25 -26.09
C ALA A 377 -42.55 -37.28 -27.20
N THR A 378 -41.51 -38.01 -27.60
CA THR A 378 -41.60 -39.07 -28.64
C THR A 378 -42.45 -40.27 -28.20
N THR A 379 -42.50 -40.57 -26.91
CA THR A 379 -43.30 -41.66 -26.33
C THR A 379 -44.70 -41.26 -25.85
N GLY A 380 -45.08 -39.98 -25.94
CA GLY A 380 -46.32 -39.45 -25.37
C GLY A 380 -47.59 -40.20 -25.78
N ALA A 381 -47.76 -40.48 -27.08
CA ALA A 381 -48.94 -41.18 -27.59
C ALA A 381 -49.04 -42.64 -27.06
N ARG A 382 -47.91 -43.35 -26.97
CA ARG A 382 -47.85 -44.71 -26.40
C ARG A 382 -48.19 -44.70 -24.91
N ARG A 383 -47.64 -43.72 -24.19
CA ARG A 383 -47.90 -43.52 -22.77
C ARG A 383 -49.37 -43.21 -22.47
N GLU A 384 -50.02 -42.37 -23.28
CA GLU A 384 -51.46 -42.09 -23.13
C GLU A 384 -52.31 -43.35 -23.33
N CYS A 385 -51.98 -44.18 -24.33
CA CYS A 385 -52.63 -45.47 -24.54
C CYS A 385 -52.42 -46.46 -23.38
N ALA A 386 -51.23 -46.46 -22.77
CA ALA A 386 -50.92 -47.30 -21.61
C ALA A 386 -51.61 -46.83 -20.32
N LEU A 387 -51.88 -45.52 -20.16
CA LEU A 387 -52.52 -44.94 -18.97
C LEU A 387 -54.06 -44.96 -19.01
N CYS A 388 -54.67 -45.04 -20.20
CA CYS A 388 -56.12 -45.09 -20.37
C CYS A 388 -56.72 -46.51 -20.21
N ARG A 389 -55.90 -47.50 -19.88
CA ARG A 389 -56.31 -48.88 -19.57
C ARG A 389 -56.08 -49.13 -18.09
#